data_AF-A0AAX3AUA3-F1
#
_entry.id   AF-A0AAX3AUA3-F1
#
_cell.length_a   1.000
_cell.length_b   1.000
_cell.length_c   1.000
_cell.angle_alpha   90.00
_cell.angle_beta   90.00
_cell.angle_gamma   90.00
#
_symmetry.space_group_name_H-M   'P 1'
#
loop_
_entity.id
_entity.type
_entity.pdbx_description
1 polymer ?
#
loop_
_entity_poly.entity_id
_entity_poly.type
_entity_poly.pdbx_seq_one_letter_code
_entity_poly.pdbx_strand_id
1 'polypeptide(L)'
;MSCTSTPTDETELGGLPLLIPDQEGVLIGCVEIGEPRTLAAYYIHWRGHIMLGVYEDGEFAPASTFEHESQIMANQVQALTTLDAEVQLSTIGQALLKAWHIADLSSLAQKEAHVYALRELAGFSRQLTADILNVSPSTVDSHLQVAKRKRREAQNLLSLDQQKAQEQQSSTHDHDSILVEVINEIDDPQRAR
;
A
#
# COMPACT_ATOMS: atom_id res chain seq x y z
N MET A 1 28.33 -25.04 2.66
CA MET A 1 28.23 -23.77 1.90
C MET A 1 27.62 -22.77 2.84
N SER A 2 28.42 -21.85 3.36
CA SER A 2 27.97 -20.86 4.34
C SER A 2 27.34 -19.69 3.59
N CYS A 3 26.01 -19.62 3.60
CA CYS A 3 25.28 -18.44 3.16
C CYS A 3 25.35 -17.42 4.30
N THR A 4 26.37 -16.57 4.28
CA THR A 4 26.41 -15.38 5.13
C THR A 4 25.43 -14.37 4.54
N SER A 5 24.19 -14.39 5.03
CA SER A 5 23.28 -13.25 4.90
C SER A 5 23.91 -12.13 5.72
N THR A 6 24.52 -11.14 5.08
CA THR A 6 24.87 -9.89 5.77
C THR A 6 23.59 -9.33 6.38
N PRO A 7 23.53 -9.08 7.70
CA PRO A 7 22.46 -8.27 8.25
C PRO A 7 22.50 -6.93 7.51
N THR A 8 21.36 -6.52 6.96
CA THR A 8 21.24 -5.20 6.35
C THR A 8 21.35 -4.21 7.52
N ASP A 9 22.50 -3.54 7.67
CA ASP A 9 22.75 -2.48 8.67
C ASP A 9 21.85 -1.23 8.48
N GLU A 10 20.72 -1.39 7.79
CA GLU A 10 19.75 -0.33 7.56
C GLU A 10 18.99 -0.05 8.85
N THR A 11 19.17 1.16 9.36
CA THR A 11 18.50 1.66 10.56
C THR A 11 17.63 2.87 10.23
N GLU A 12 16.50 3.01 10.95
CA GLU A 12 15.60 4.17 10.88
C GLU A 12 15.23 4.66 12.29
N LEU A 13 14.41 5.72 12.37
CA LEU A 13 13.73 6.15 13.61
C LEU A 13 14.66 6.23 14.85
N GLY A 14 15.81 6.89 14.70
CA GLY A 14 16.76 7.06 15.80
C GLY A 14 17.74 5.90 16.00
N GLY A 15 17.95 5.06 14.98
CA GLY A 15 18.96 3.99 15.01
C GLY A 15 18.39 2.58 15.20
N LEU A 16 17.06 2.43 15.10
CA LEU A 16 16.38 1.15 15.16
C LEU A 16 16.64 0.36 13.87
N PRO A 17 17.11 -0.90 13.94
CA PRO A 17 17.34 -1.70 12.74
C PRO A 17 16.01 -2.05 12.06
N LEU A 18 15.99 -2.00 10.72
CA LEU A 18 14.81 -2.37 9.96
C LEU A 18 14.39 -3.83 10.19
N LEU A 19 15.37 -4.72 10.39
CA LEU A 19 15.17 -6.14 10.63
C LEU A 19 15.95 -6.59 11.86
N ILE A 20 15.38 -7.54 12.60
CA ILE A 20 16.06 -8.26 13.68
C ILE A 20 16.01 -9.74 13.32
N PRO A 21 16.97 -10.24 12.52
CA PRO A 21 16.89 -11.59 11.93
C PRO A 21 16.70 -12.70 12.96
N ASP A 22 17.45 -12.65 14.07
CA ASP A 22 17.40 -13.67 15.13
C ASP A 22 16.06 -13.71 15.86
N GLN A 23 15.26 -12.65 15.76
CA GLN A 23 13.93 -12.55 16.36
C GLN A 23 12.81 -12.55 15.32
N GLU A 24 13.13 -12.70 14.03
CA GLU A 24 12.22 -12.51 12.90
C GLU A 24 11.42 -11.19 13.00
N GLY A 25 12.08 -10.15 13.49
CA GLY A 25 11.48 -8.84 13.74
C GLY A 25 11.59 -7.93 12.53
N VAL A 26 10.49 -7.20 12.24
CA VAL A 26 10.42 -6.17 11.20
C VAL A 26 9.97 -4.86 11.81
N LEU A 27 10.77 -3.80 11.66
CA LEU A 27 10.44 -2.48 12.20
C LEU A 27 9.23 -1.90 11.47
N ILE A 28 8.12 -1.71 12.19
CA ILE A 28 6.91 -1.06 11.69
C ILE A 28 6.92 0.44 12.00
N GLY A 29 7.44 0.83 13.15
CA GLY A 29 7.46 2.22 13.58
C GLY A 29 7.91 2.39 15.02
N CYS A 30 7.58 3.52 15.60
CA CYS A 30 7.60 3.76 17.04
C CYS A 30 6.30 4.40 17.50
N VAL A 31 5.99 4.20 18.78
CA VAL A 31 4.81 4.74 19.45
C VAL A 31 5.29 5.53 20.66
N GLU A 32 4.85 6.78 20.78
CA GLU A 32 5.09 7.58 21.98
C GLU A 32 3.96 7.35 22.97
N ILE A 33 4.28 6.73 24.12
CA ILE A 33 3.31 6.43 25.18
C ILE A 33 3.73 7.15 26.45
N GLY A 34 3.28 8.41 26.57
CA GLY A 34 3.62 9.29 27.69
C GLY A 34 5.07 9.77 27.66
N GLU A 35 5.32 10.97 28.19
CA GLU A 35 6.67 11.51 28.26
C GLU A 35 7.54 10.72 29.27
N PRO A 36 8.78 10.30 28.93
CA PRO A 36 9.49 10.39 27.65
C PRO A 36 9.75 8.99 27.04
N ARG A 37 8.74 8.11 26.98
CA ARG A 37 8.94 6.71 26.57
C ARG A 37 8.43 6.44 25.16
N THR A 38 9.31 6.60 24.19
CA THR A 38 9.12 6.10 22.82
C THR A 38 9.41 4.60 22.80
N LEU A 39 8.45 3.79 22.36
CA LEU A 39 8.60 2.35 22.19
C LEU A 39 8.75 2.00 20.72
N ALA A 40 9.73 1.16 20.38
CA ALA A 40 9.84 0.58 19.06
C ALA A 40 8.71 -0.43 18.83
N ALA A 41 8.12 -0.40 17.64
CA ALA A 41 7.06 -1.30 17.21
C ALA A 41 7.63 -2.26 16.16
N TYR A 42 7.85 -3.51 16.54
CA TYR A 42 8.32 -4.57 15.65
C TYR A 42 7.21 -5.60 15.40
N TYR A 43 6.95 -5.93 14.14
CA TYR A 43 6.17 -7.12 13.81
C TYR A 43 7.07 -8.34 13.95
N ILE A 44 6.65 -9.32 14.76
CA ILE A 44 7.41 -10.54 15.03
C ILE A 44 6.72 -11.71 14.33
N HIS A 45 7.33 -12.26 13.28
CA HIS A 45 6.68 -13.24 12.39
C HIS A 45 6.15 -14.48 13.11
N TRP A 46 6.96 -15.13 13.94
CA TRP A 46 6.53 -16.33 14.67
C TRP A 46 5.40 -16.06 15.69
N ARG A 47 5.22 -14.80 16.13
CA ARG A 47 4.07 -14.39 16.95
C ARG A 47 2.87 -13.96 16.12
N GLY A 48 3.10 -13.44 14.92
CA GLY A 48 2.05 -12.91 14.04
C GLY A 48 1.49 -11.55 14.46
N HIS A 49 2.18 -10.83 15.37
CA HIS A 49 1.69 -9.59 15.98
C HIS A 49 2.79 -8.54 16.10
N ILE A 50 2.39 -7.27 16.20
CA ILE A 50 3.28 -6.18 16.58
C ILE A 50 3.56 -6.24 18.08
N MET A 51 4.82 -6.07 18.45
CA MET A 51 5.28 -5.92 19.82
C MET A 51 5.84 -4.52 20.02
N LEU A 52 5.51 -3.92 21.16
CA LEU A 52 6.04 -2.63 21.58
C LEU A 52 7.12 -2.88 22.63
N GLY A 53 8.28 -2.27 22.47
CA GLY A 53 9.41 -2.54 23.35
C GLY A 53 10.56 -1.57 23.17
N VAL A 54 11.70 -1.93 23.73
CA VAL A 54 12.94 -1.15 23.65
C VAL A 54 13.96 -1.97 22.89
N TYR A 55 14.75 -1.31 22.03
CA TYR A 55 15.88 -1.91 21.34
C TYR A 55 17.18 -1.33 21.92
N GLU A 56 17.96 -2.16 22.61
CA GLU A 56 19.20 -1.78 23.27
C GLU A 56 20.21 -2.92 23.12
N ASP A 57 21.51 -2.59 23.04
CA ASP A 57 22.61 -3.56 22.98
C ASP A 57 22.46 -4.67 21.90
N GLY A 58 21.80 -4.34 20.79
CA GLY A 58 21.61 -5.26 19.67
C GLY A 58 20.36 -6.15 19.78
N GLU A 59 19.60 -6.06 20.87
CA GLU A 59 18.46 -6.92 21.16
C GLU A 59 17.17 -6.10 21.33
N PHE A 60 16.05 -6.61 20.79
CA PHE A 60 14.74 -6.06 21.08
C PHE A 60 14.10 -6.79 22.26
N ALA A 61 13.76 -6.02 23.29
CA ALA A 61 13.08 -6.46 24.48
C ALA A 61 11.62 -5.99 24.47
N PRO A 62 10.64 -6.89 24.17
CA PRO A 62 9.24 -6.53 24.14
C PRO A 62 8.71 -6.20 25.54
N ALA A 63 8.02 -5.06 25.67
CA ALA A 63 7.34 -4.64 26.89
C ALA A 63 5.84 -5.01 26.87
N SER A 64 5.20 -4.96 25.70
CA SER A 64 3.80 -5.33 25.52
C SER A 64 3.53 -5.87 24.12
N THR A 65 2.43 -6.60 23.98
CA THR A 65 1.88 -7.03 22.70
C THR A 65 0.82 -6.02 22.25
N PHE A 66 0.87 -5.60 20.99
CA PHE A 66 -0.25 -4.92 20.36
C PHE A 66 -1.24 -5.98 19.87
N GLU A 67 -2.35 -6.14 20.58
CA GLU A 67 -3.35 -7.16 20.26
C GLU A 67 -4.27 -6.68 19.14
N HIS A 68 -4.26 -7.42 18.03
CA HIS A 68 -5.21 -7.25 16.94
C HIS A 68 -5.50 -8.60 16.29
N GLU A 69 -6.76 -8.84 15.94
CA GLU A 69 -7.26 -10.17 15.52
C GLU A 69 -6.57 -10.71 14.27
N SER A 70 -6.22 -9.83 13.34
CA SER A 70 -5.62 -10.23 12.08
C SER A 70 -4.11 -10.34 12.18
N GLN A 71 -3.53 -11.50 11.83
CA GLN A 71 -2.08 -11.67 11.76
C GLN A 71 -1.44 -11.06 10.48
N ILE A 72 -2.25 -10.48 9.58
CA ILE A 72 -1.76 -9.88 8.35
C ILE A 72 -1.03 -8.56 8.69
N MET A 73 0.25 -8.44 8.32
CA MET A 73 1.08 -7.28 8.66
C MET A 73 0.42 -5.94 8.33
N ALA A 74 -0.17 -5.80 7.13
CA ALA A 74 -0.84 -4.56 6.72
C ALA A 74 -2.04 -4.18 7.62
N ASN A 75 -2.81 -5.18 8.07
CA ASN A 75 -3.91 -4.95 9.00
C ASN A 75 -3.39 -4.54 10.38
N GLN A 76 -2.31 -5.17 10.84
CA GLN A 76 -1.63 -4.79 12.08
C GLN A 76 -1.11 -3.35 12.02
N VAL A 77 -0.48 -2.94 10.91
CA VAL A 77 -0.01 -1.55 10.72
C VAL A 77 -1.19 -0.57 10.71
N GLN A 78 -2.26 -0.86 9.97
CA GLN A 78 -3.43 0.01 9.95
C GLN A 78 -4.04 0.14 11.35
N ALA A 79 -4.20 -0.96 12.08
CA ALA A 79 -4.70 -0.93 13.44
C ALA A 79 -3.77 -0.12 14.36
N LEU A 80 -2.45 -0.25 14.22
CA LEU A 80 -1.47 0.54 14.97
C LEU A 80 -1.69 2.05 14.76
N THR A 81 -1.96 2.49 13.52
CA THR A 81 -2.21 3.91 13.23
C THR A 81 -3.53 4.46 13.78
N THR A 82 -4.40 3.60 14.31
CA THR A 82 -5.66 4.00 14.95
C THR A 82 -5.56 4.07 16.48
N LEU A 83 -4.38 3.80 17.05
CA LEU A 83 -4.12 4.01 18.47
C LEU A 83 -4.30 5.47 18.84
N ASP A 84 -4.83 5.71 20.05
CA ASP A 84 -4.86 7.03 20.68
C ASP A 84 -3.48 7.38 21.26
N ALA A 85 -2.47 7.41 20.39
CA ALA A 85 -1.08 7.68 20.68
C ALA A 85 -0.38 8.25 19.44
N GLU A 86 0.75 8.94 19.63
CA GLU A 86 1.55 9.41 18.50
C GLU A 86 2.34 8.23 17.91
N VAL A 87 2.08 7.93 16.63
CA VAL A 87 2.70 6.82 15.91
C VAL A 87 3.51 7.36 14.75
N GLN A 88 4.81 7.10 14.76
CA GLN A 88 5.70 7.37 13.63
C GLN A 88 6.04 6.06 12.93
N LEU A 89 5.60 5.91 11.68
CA LEU A 89 5.86 4.71 10.88
C LEU A 89 7.26 4.75 10.23
N SER A 90 7.93 3.59 10.23
CA SER A 90 9.12 3.35 9.40
C SER A 90 8.75 3.35 7.92
N THR A 91 9.75 3.34 7.03
CA THR A 91 9.50 3.20 5.58
C THR A 91 8.77 1.88 5.27
N ILE A 92 9.09 0.80 5.99
CA ILE A 92 8.38 -0.48 5.88
C ILE A 92 6.93 -0.33 6.35
N GLY A 93 6.70 0.28 7.51
CA GLY A 93 5.36 0.56 8.03
C GLY A 93 4.51 1.36 7.05
N GLN A 94 5.06 2.43 6.49
CA GLN A 94 4.36 3.25 5.48
C GLN A 94 4.03 2.46 4.21
N ALA A 95 4.93 1.59 3.76
CA ALA A 95 4.68 0.72 2.61
C ALA A 95 3.57 -0.30 2.90
N LEU A 96 3.54 -0.88 4.10
CA LEU A 96 2.51 -1.81 4.53
C LEU A 96 1.15 -1.13 4.73
N LEU A 97 1.11 0.11 5.20
CA LEU A 97 -0.11 0.91 5.24
C LEU A 97 -0.66 1.18 3.83
N LYS A 98 0.21 1.48 2.86
CA LYS A 98 -0.19 1.57 1.45
C LYS A 98 -0.70 0.21 0.92
N ALA A 99 -0.08 -0.90 1.29
CA ALA A 99 -0.55 -2.23 0.93
C ALA A 99 -1.95 -2.52 1.47
N TRP A 100 -2.26 -2.09 2.70
CA TRP A 100 -3.60 -2.17 3.27
C TRP A 100 -4.62 -1.44 2.38
N HIS A 101 -4.38 -0.16 2.08
CA HIS A 101 -5.27 0.62 1.21
C HIS A 101 -5.45 0.00 -0.18
N ILE A 102 -4.36 -0.53 -0.76
CA ILE A 102 -4.43 -1.18 -2.07
C ILE A 102 -5.28 -2.44 -1.99
N ALA A 103 -5.11 -3.28 -0.98
CA ALA A 103 -5.90 -4.50 -0.83
C ALA A 103 -7.39 -4.19 -0.55
N ASP A 104 -7.69 -3.09 0.14
CA ASP A 104 -9.06 -2.65 0.43
C ASP A 104 -9.76 -2.09 -0.81
N LEU A 105 -9.05 -1.30 -1.62
CA LEU A 105 -9.61 -0.60 -2.79
C LEU A 105 -9.50 -1.38 -4.11
N SER A 106 -8.80 -2.52 -4.13
CA SER A 106 -8.55 -3.27 -5.36
C SER A 106 -8.86 -4.76 -5.21
N SER A 107 -8.87 -5.49 -6.33
CA SER A 107 -8.97 -6.95 -6.36
C SER A 107 -7.63 -7.67 -6.10
N LEU A 108 -6.61 -6.95 -5.61
CA LEU A 108 -5.35 -7.56 -5.21
C LEU A 108 -5.52 -8.32 -3.90
N ALA A 109 -5.02 -9.55 -3.86
CA ALA A 109 -4.91 -10.27 -2.61
C ALA A 109 -3.86 -9.57 -1.72
N GLN A 110 -4.02 -9.67 -0.39
CA GLN A 110 -3.13 -9.05 0.59
C GLN A 110 -1.63 -9.29 0.30
N LYS A 111 -1.25 -10.54 0.00
CA LYS A 111 0.14 -10.91 -0.34
C LYS A 111 0.67 -10.23 -1.62
N GLU A 112 -0.21 -10.01 -2.60
CA GLU A 112 0.12 -9.30 -3.84
C GLU A 112 0.28 -7.79 -3.57
N ALA A 113 -0.61 -7.22 -2.76
CA ALA A 113 -0.55 -5.82 -2.35
C ALA A 113 0.71 -5.51 -1.51
N HIS A 114 1.09 -6.40 -0.58
CA HIS A 114 2.34 -6.27 0.19
C HIS A 114 3.56 -6.17 -0.70
N VAL A 115 3.72 -7.16 -1.58
CA VAL A 115 4.86 -7.21 -2.50
C VAL A 115 4.88 -6.00 -3.43
N TYR A 116 3.72 -5.60 -3.95
CA TYR A 116 3.61 -4.45 -4.83
C TYR A 116 4.02 -3.16 -4.12
N ALA A 117 3.50 -2.91 -2.91
CA ALA A 117 3.82 -1.71 -2.16
C ALA A 117 5.31 -1.65 -1.77
N LEU A 118 5.88 -2.76 -1.30
CA LEU A 118 7.30 -2.83 -0.91
C LEU A 118 8.23 -2.67 -2.12
N ARG A 119 7.98 -3.38 -3.23
CA ARG A 119 8.87 -3.36 -4.41
C ARG A 119 8.70 -2.13 -5.29
N GLU A 120 7.47 -1.75 -5.61
CA GLU A 120 7.20 -0.76 -6.65
C GLU A 120 6.96 0.64 -6.08
N LEU A 121 6.42 0.74 -4.86
CA LEU A 121 6.11 2.04 -4.26
C LEU A 121 7.19 2.51 -3.30
N ALA A 122 7.79 1.60 -2.52
CA ALA A 122 8.87 1.91 -1.60
C ALA A 122 10.27 1.63 -2.17
N GLY A 123 10.37 0.89 -3.29
CA GLY A 123 11.63 0.64 -3.97
C GLY A 123 12.55 -0.36 -3.27
N PHE A 124 12.03 -1.14 -2.31
CA PHE A 124 12.84 -2.14 -1.61
C PHE A 124 13.35 -3.21 -2.58
N SER A 125 14.53 -3.74 -2.26
CA SER A 125 15.15 -4.79 -3.06
C SER A 125 14.32 -6.08 -3.01
N ARG A 126 14.59 -6.96 -3.97
CA ARG A 126 13.97 -8.29 -4.03
C ARG A 126 14.22 -9.10 -2.79
N GLN A 127 15.46 -9.10 -2.33
CA GLN A 127 15.86 -9.86 -1.15
C GLN A 127 15.25 -9.26 0.10
N LEU A 128 15.38 -7.94 0.29
CA LEU A 128 14.83 -7.27 1.47
C LEU A 128 13.30 -7.43 1.58
N THR A 129 12.57 -7.39 0.46
CA THR A 129 11.12 -7.67 0.49
C THR A 129 10.81 -9.10 0.89
N ALA A 130 11.63 -10.07 0.47
CA ALA A 130 11.48 -11.46 0.85
C ALA A 130 11.71 -11.63 2.35
N ASP A 131 12.73 -10.96 2.89
CA ASP A 131 13.08 -10.98 4.31
C ASP A 131 11.98 -10.30 5.16
N ILE A 132 11.48 -9.12 4.74
CA ILE A 132 10.36 -8.41 5.40
C ILE A 132 9.11 -9.28 5.49
N LEU A 133 8.76 -10.00 4.42
CA LEU A 133 7.54 -10.79 4.34
C LEU A 133 7.71 -12.24 4.81
N ASN A 134 8.92 -12.64 5.20
CA ASN A 134 9.30 -14.01 5.54
C ASN A 134 8.85 -15.03 4.47
N VAL A 135 9.20 -14.75 3.21
CA VAL A 135 8.90 -15.61 2.05
C VAL A 135 10.13 -15.80 1.18
N SER A 136 10.07 -16.74 0.23
CA SER A 136 11.15 -16.89 -0.74
C SER A 136 11.18 -15.72 -1.73
N PRO A 137 12.37 -15.32 -2.23
CA PRO A 137 12.46 -14.29 -3.26
C PRO A 137 11.70 -14.62 -4.57
N SER A 138 11.50 -15.89 -4.92
CA SER A 138 10.68 -16.28 -6.08
C SER A 138 9.19 -16.10 -5.84
N THR A 139 8.74 -16.24 -4.58
CA THR A 139 7.38 -15.87 -4.16
C THR A 139 7.14 -14.38 -4.36
N VAL A 140 8.13 -13.53 -4.05
CA VAL A 140 8.08 -12.09 -4.34
C VAL A 140 7.87 -11.84 -5.82
N ASP A 141 8.67 -12.46 -6.69
CA ASP A 141 8.54 -12.25 -8.14
C ASP A 141 7.16 -12.67 -8.68
N SER A 142 6.67 -13.83 -8.21
CA SER A 142 5.38 -14.38 -8.64
C SER A 142 4.22 -13.46 -8.23
N HIS A 143 4.18 -13.02 -6.97
CA HIS A 143 3.17 -12.09 -6.49
C HIS A 143 3.26 -10.73 -7.19
N LEU A 144 4.47 -10.22 -7.45
CA LEU A 144 4.68 -8.96 -8.14
C LEU A 144 4.15 -9.02 -9.58
N GLN A 145 4.40 -10.12 -10.29
CA GLN A 145 3.91 -10.33 -11.65
C GLN A 145 2.37 -10.30 -11.69
N VAL A 146 1.72 -10.98 -10.74
CA VAL A 146 0.25 -10.98 -10.64
C VAL A 146 -0.28 -9.58 -10.32
N ALA A 147 0.31 -8.88 -9.35
CA ALA A 147 -0.08 -7.53 -8.98
C ALA A 147 0.02 -6.55 -10.17
N LYS A 148 1.15 -6.60 -10.90
CA LYS A 148 1.35 -5.76 -12.10
C LYS A 148 0.34 -6.05 -13.20
N ARG A 149 0.01 -7.34 -13.42
CA ARG A 149 -0.98 -7.75 -14.41
C ARG A 149 -2.36 -7.19 -14.05
N LYS A 150 -2.85 -7.45 -12.84
CA LYS A 150 -4.15 -6.96 -12.37
C LYS A 150 -4.25 -5.44 -12.39
N ARG A 151 -3.17 -4.73 -12.01
CA ARG A 151 -3.14 -3.25 -12.08
C ARG A 151 -3.25 -2.74 -13.52
N ARG A 152 -2.54 -3.38 -14.46
CA ARG A 152 -2.64 -3.03 -15.89
C ARG A 152 -4.04 -3.29 -16.43
N GLU A 153 -4.64 -4.40 -16.06
CA GLU A 153 -6.03 -4.73 -16.43
C GLU A 153 -7.02 -3.67 -15.90
N ALA A 154 -6.90 -3.27 -14.63
CA ALA A 154 -7.72 -2.21 -14.06
C ALA A 154 -7.53 -0.85 -14.76
N GLN A 155 -6.29 -0.47 -15.08
CA GLN A 155 -5.99 0.77 -15.82
C GLN A 155 -6.61 0.76 -17.23
N ASN A 156 -6.57 -0.37 -17.92
CA ASN A 156 -7.18 -0.52 -19.23
C ASN A 156 -8.71 -0.34 -19.15
N LEU A 157 -9.37 -0.91 -18.13
CA LEU A 157 -10.81 -0.75 -17.94
C LEU A 157 -11.21 0.70 -17.68
N LEU A 158 -10.48 1.42 -16.80
CA LEU A 158 -10.73 2.84 -16.56
C LEU A 158 -10.58 3.69 -17.81
N SER A 159 -9.59 3.38 -18.65
CA SER A 159 -9.36 4.08 -19.91
C SER A 159 -10.51 3.86 -20.91
N LEU A 160 -11.05 2.62 -20.96
CA LEU A 160 -12.21 2.30 -21.79
C LEU A 160 -13.48 3.03 -21.32
N ASP A 161 -13.70 3.11 -20.01
CA ASP A 161 -14.87 3.80 -19.45
C ASP A 161 -14.81 5.32 -19.71
N GLN A 162 -13.62 5.92 -19.64
CA GLN A 162 -13.41 7.33 -20.00
C GLN A 162 -13.67 7.61 -21.47
N GLN A 163 -13.21 6.73 -22.38
CA GLN A 163 -13.49 6.85 -23.81
C GLN A 163 -14.98 6.77 -24.11
N LYS A 164 -15.69 5.79 -23.51
CA LYS A 164 -17.15 5.67 -23.66
C LYS A 164 -17.91 6.88 -23.12
N ALA A 165 -17.49 7.43 -21.99
CA ALA A 165 -18.10 8.63 -21.43
C ALA A 165 -17.91 9.85 -22.36
N GLN A 166 -16.75 9.97 -23.00
CA GLN A 166 -16.48 11.04 -23.97
C GLN A 166 -17.28 10.86 -25.28
N GLU A 167 -17.41 9.64 -25.79
CA GLU A 167 -18.23 9.34 -26.98
C GLU A 167 -19.72 9.64 -26.74
N GLN A 168 -20.24 9.35 -25.55
CA GLN A 168 -21.63 9.64 -25.17
C GLN A 168 -21.89 11.14 -24.94
N GLN A 169 -20.87 11.91 -24.54
CA GLN A 169 -20.95 13.37 -24.43
C GLN A 169 -20.83 14.05 -25.81
N SER A 170 -20.07 13.47 -26.74
CA SER A 170 -19.97 14.00 -28.10
C SER A 170 -21.23 13.73 -28.93
N SER A 171 -21.89 12.59 -28.75
CA SER A 171 -23.13 12.27 -29.49
C SER A 171 -24.37 13.03 -29.01
N THR A 172 -24.39 13.50 -27.75
CA THR A 172 -25.46 14.37 -27.25
C THR A 172 -25.31 15.82 -27.74
N HIS A 173 -24.09 16.28 -28.03
CA HIS A 173 -23.85 17.61 -28.59
C HIS A 173 -24.24 17.71 -30.07
N ASP A 174 -24.10 16.63 -30.85
CA ASP A 174 -24.52 16.59 -32.25
C ASP A 174 -26.07 16.57 -32.40
N HIS A 175 -26.80 15.99 -31.43
CA HIS A 175 -28.26 15.99 -31.46
C HIS A 175 -28.89 17.35 -31.10
N ASP A 176 -28.25 18.15 -30.24
CA ASP A 176 -28.71 19.53 -29.95
C ASP A 176 -28.38 20.49 -31.10
N SER A 177 -27.30 20.27 -31.84
CA SER A 177 -26.94 21.12 -32.99
C SER A 177 -27.90 20.94 -34.18
N ILE A 178 -28.48 19.74 -34.36
CA ILE A 178 -29.50 19.48 -35.40
C ILE A 178 -30.84 20.16 -35.06
N LEU A 179 -31.19 20.32 -33.78
CA LEU A 179 -32.41 21.04 -33.38
C LEU A 179 -32.30 22.56 -33.52
N VAL A 180 -31.08 23.13 -33.47
CA VAL A 180 -30.87 24.58 -33.64
C VAL A 180 -30.90 24.99 -35.12
N GLU A 181 -30.54 24.12 -36.08
CA GLU A 181 -30.65 24.44 -37.51
C GLU A 181 -32.09 24.31 -38.06
N VAL A 182 -32.93 23.43 -37.52
CA VAL A 182 -34.32 23.24 -38.02
C VAL A 182 -35.28 24.37 -37.58
N ILE A 183 -34.96 25.11 -36.51
CA ILE A 183 -35.84 26.19 -36.01
C ILE A 183 -35.65 27.51 -36.79
N ASN A 184 -34.55 27.69 -37.51
CA ASN A 184 -34.31 28.91 -38.30
C ASN A 184 -34.95 28.90 -39.71
N GLU A 185 -35.63 27.82 -40.12
CA GLU A 185 -36.32 27.75 -41.42
C GLU A 185 -37.85 27.92 -41.35
N ILE A 186 -38.44 28.13 -40.15
CA ILE A 186 -39.91 28.18 -39.98
C ILE A 186 -40.44 29.61 -39.70
N ASP A 187 -39.60 30.65 -39.73
CA ASP A 187 -40.05 32.02 -39.41
C ASP A 187 -39.70 33.08 -40.48
N ASP A 188 -40.00 32.80 -41.75
CA ASP A 188 -40.15 33.85 -42.77
C ASP A 188 -41.56 33.86 -43.39
N PRO A 189 -42.51 34.62 -42.81
CA PRO A 189 -43.84 34.82 -43.37
C PRO A 189 -43.91 35.95 -44.42
N GLN A 190 -42.84 36.21 -45.21
CA GLN A 190 -42.87 37.19 -46.31
C GLN A 190 -42.25 36.67 -47.62
N ARG A 191 -42.78 35.56 -48.17
CA ARG A 191 -42.69 35.27 -49.61
C ARG A 191 -44.02 34.80 -50.21
N ALA A 192 -45.02 35.67 -50.05
CA ALA A 192 -46.19 35.68 -50.92
C ALA A 192 -46.29 37.07 -51.56
N ARG A 193 -45.61 37.24 -52.70
CA ARG A 193 -45.99 38.07 -53.86
C ARG A 193 -44.97 37.93 -54.97
#